data_AF-A0A0D3E2V5-F1
#
_entry.id   AF-A0A0D3E2V5-F1
#
_cell.length_a   1.000
_cell.length_b   1.000
_cell.length_c   1.000
_cell.angle_alpha   90.00
_cell.angle_beta   90.00
_cell.angle_gamma   90.00
#
_symmetry.space_group_name_H-M   'P 1'
#
loop_
_entity.id
_entity.type
_entity.pdbx_description
1 polymer ?
#
loop_
_entity_poly.entity_id
_entity_poly.type
_entity_poly.pdbx_seq_one_letter_code
_entity_poly.pdbx_strand_id
1 'polypeptide(L)'
;KLLDSKRAIAYRVDVDIPESSWAKAPSFHDILILKLCVLIIEFNLMGGRPILPPVPPADGLDRVPSNMRSGGIIFFRTQSSRHFEGGDWDQGGTCQRLQPLLPGEVEELFSVRKNGTNVEIRLVNQHLYNSLKSRRDFHVLDLTGMSEYRADAHPATAGEKNHDDCM
;
A
#
# COMPACT_ATOMS: atom_id res chain seq x y z
N LYS A 1 -1.05 -14.49 -51.73
CA LYS A 1 -0.07 -14.28 -50.64
C LYS A 1 -0.86 -13.93 -49.39
N LEU A 2 -0.89 -14.82 -48.40
CA LEU A 2 -1.58 -14.63 -47.12
C LEU A 2 -0.98 -13.41 -46.40
N LEU A 3 -1.84 -12.49 -45.96
CA LEU A 3 -1.51 -11.48 -44.97
C LEU A 3 -1.55 -12.15 -43.60
N ASP A 4 -0.37 -12.39 -43.05
CA ASP A 4 -0.14 -12.96 -41.73
C ASP A 4 -0.62 -11.94 -40.67
N SER A 5 -1.82 -12.15 -40.13
CA SER A 5 -2.37 -11.30 -39.07
C SER A 5 -1.65 -11.63 -37.77
N LYS A 6 -0.53 -10.94 -37.49
CA LYS A 6 0.05 -10.94 -36.15
C LYS A 6 -1.00 -10.39 -35.18
N ARG A 7 -1.63 -11.28 -34.43
CA ARG A 7 -2.55 -10.93 -33.35
C ARG A 7 -1.72 -10.21 -32.29
N ALA A 8 -1.88 -8.89 -32.18
CA ALA A 8 -1.25 -8.13 -31.10
C ALA A 8 -1.78 -8.68 -29.77
N ILE A 9 -0.88 -9.17 -28.93
CA ILE A 9 -1.22 -9.52 -27.55
C ILE A 9 -1.29 -8.19 -26.81
N ALA A 10 -2.51 -7.72 -26.56
CA ALA A 10 -2.75 -6.55 -25.73
C ALA A 10 -3.08 -7.03 -24.30
N TYR A 11 -2.34 -6.51 -23.32
CA TYR A 11 -2.64 -6.73 -21.90
C TYR A 11 -3.48 -5.57 -21.39
N ARG A 12 -4.54 -5.87 -20.62
CA ARG A 12 -5.33 -4.87 -19.90
C ARG A 12 -4.66 -4.61 -18.55
N VAL A 13 -4.40 -3.34 -18.25
CA VAL A 13 -3.85 -2.90 -16.96
C VAL A 13 -4.84 -1.90 -16.38
N ASP A 14 -5.53 -2.30 -15.31
CA ASP A 14 -6.45 -1.46 -14.57
C ASP A 14 -5.73 -0.92 -13.32
N VAL A 15 -5.72 0.40 -13.13
CA VAL A 15 -5.11 1.07 -11.96
C VAL A 15 -6.16 1.97 -11.31
N ASP A 16 -6.41 1.77 -10.02
CA ASP A 16 -7.29 2.61 -9.19
C ASP A 16 -8.68 2.90 -9.80
N ILE A 17 -9.23 1.95 -10.56
CA ILE A 17 -10.56 2.08 -11.16
C ILE A 17 -11.62 1.86 -10.06
N PRO A 18 -12.51 2.82 -9.76
CA PRO A 18 -13.57 2.62 -8.78
C PRO A 18 -14.58 1.59 -9.30
N GLU A 19 -14.64 0.43 -8.66
CA GLU A 19 -15.58 -0.62 -9.06
C GLU A 19 -16.14 -1.40 -7.86
N SER A 20 -17.45 -1.57 -7.82
CA SER A 20 -18.12 -2.37 -6.77
C SER A 20 -17.83 -3.87 -6.90
N SER A 21 -17.13 -4.28 -7.96
CA SER A 21 -16.87 -5.66 -8.33
C SER A 21 -15.45 -6.13 -8.00
N TRP A 22 -14.60 -5.35 -7.32
CA TRP A 22 -13.21 -5.75 -7.02
C TRP A 22 -13.08 -7.12 -6.30
N ALA A 23 -14.10 -7.55 -5.55
CA ALA A 23 -14.17 -8.91 -5.01
C ALA A 23 -14.17 -10.02 -6.08
N LYS A 24 -14.61 -9.71 -7.31
CA LYS A 24 -14.60 -10.56 -8.50
C LYS A 24 -13.38 -10.33 -9.38
N ALA A 25 -12.51 -9.36 -9.09
CA ALA A 25 -11.32 -9.08 -9.89
C ALA A 25 -10.45 -10.32 -10.18
N PRO A 26 -10.30 -11.30 -9.26
CA PRO A 26 -9.57 -12.54 -9.54
C PRO A 26 -10.17 -13.41 -10.65
N SER A 27 -11.39 -13.14 -11.12
CA SER A 27 -12.03 -13.89 -12.22
C SER A 27 -11.74 -13.35 -13.61
N PHE A 28 -11.17 -12.15 -13.72
CA PHE A 28 -10.88 -11.49 -15.00
C PHE A 28 -9.51 -10.80 -15.07
N HIS A 29 -8.70 -10.89 -14.01
CA HIS A 29 -7.31 -10.45 -13.98
C HIS A 29 -6.38 -11.62 -13.68
N ASP A 30 -5.32 -11.75 -14.48
CA ASP A 30 -4.26 -12.74 -14.25
C ASP A 30 -3.30 -12.31 -13.13
N ILE A 31 -3.11 -11.00 -12.96
CA ILE A 31 -2.23 -10.41 -11.95
C ILE A 31 -2.96 -9.27 -11.24
N LEU A 32 -2.97 -9.30 -9.91
CA LEU A 32 -3.51 -8.25 -9.06
C LEU A 32 -2.39 -7.72 -8.15
N ILE A 33 -2.28 -6.39 -8.04
CA ILE A 33 -1.38 -5.73 -7.09
C ILE A 33 -2.24 -4.89 -6.16
N LEU A 34 -2.35 -5.31 -4.90
CA LEU A 34 -3.22 -4.70 -3.90
C LEU A 34 -2.38 -3.88 -2.92
N LYS A 35 -2.77 -2.63 -2.69
CA LYS A 35 -2.31 -1.82 -1.57
C LYS A 35 -3.38 -1.86 -0.49
N LEU A 36 -3.02 -2.25 0.71
CA LEU A 36 -3.89 -2.06 1.88
C LEU A 36 -3.82 -0.58 2.27
N CYS A 37 -4.94 0.10 2.42
CA CYS A 37 -4.91 1.50 2.86
C CYS A 37 -5.10 1.56 4.38
N VAL A 38 -4.27 2.31 5.08
CA VAL A 38 -4.39 2.54 6.53
C VAL A 38 -5.78 3.11 6.89
N LEU A 39 -6.38 3.94 6.03
CA LEU A 39 -7.74 4.46 6.21
C LEU A 39 -8.82 3.38 6.24
N ILE A 40 -8.67 2.27 5.48
CA ILE A 40 -9.67 1.18 5.47
C ILE A 40 -9.75 0.49 6.83
N ILE A 41 -8.66 0.55 7.58
CA ILE A 41 -8.52 -0.08 8.88
C ILE A 41 -9.35 0.66 9.96
N GLU A 42 -9.52 1.98 9.83
CA GLU A 42 -10.37 2.76 10.76
C GLU A 42 -11.87 2.50 10.56
N PHE A 43 -12.30 2.21 9.32
CA PHE A 43 -13.72 2.15 9.00
C PHE A 43 -14.41 0.83 9.39
N ASN A 44 -13.69 -0.25 9.72
CA ASN A 44 -14.30 -1.49 10.22
C ASN A 44 -15.50 -1.98 9.38
N LEU A 45 -15.45 -1.81 8.05
CA LEU A 45 -16.53 -2.19 7.14
C LEU A 45 -16.19 -3.48 6.40
N MET A 46 -17.12 -4.45 6.42
CA MET A 46 -17.10 -5.64 5.55
C MET A 46 -18.32 -5.62 4.65
N GLY A 47 -18.13 -5.51 3.34
CA GLY A 47 -19.24 -5.43 2.37
C GLY A 47 -20.16 -4.22 2.58
N GLY A 48 -19.59 -3.09 3.03
CA GLY A 48 -20.34 -1.86 3.32
C GLY A 48 -21.13 -1.88 4.62
N ARG A 49 -20.97 -2.91 5.46
CA ARG A 49 -21.63 -3.01 6.78
C ARG A 49 -20.61 -2.93 7.91
N PRO A 50 -20.94 -2.28 9.04
CA PRO A 50 -20.09 -2.30 10.23
C PRO A 50 -19.85 -3.72 10.72
N ILE A 51 -18.59 -4.05 10.99
CA ILE A 51 -18.22 -5.29 11.69
C ILE A 51 -18.55 -5.11 13.17
N LEU A 52 -19.38 -6.00 13.71
CA LEU A 52 -19.77 -6.00 15.12
C LEU A 52 -19.35 -7.32 15.81
N PRO A 53 -18.65 -7.27 16.95
CA PRO A 53 -18.08 -6.06 17.59
C PRO A 53 -16.99 -5.41 16.70
N PRO A 54 -16.70 -4.11 16.89
CA PRO A 54 -15.63 -3.43 16.17
C PRO A 54 -14.34 -4.23 16.30
N VAL A 55 -13.71 -4.53 15.17
CA VAL A 55 -12.46 -5.28 15.13
C VAL A 55 -11.33 -4.25 15.26
N PRO A 56 -10.34 -4.46 16.15
CA PRO A 56 -9.17 -3.61 16.17
C PRO A 56 -8.53 -3.54 14.78
N PRO A 57 -8.04 -2.37 14.36
CA PRO A 57 -7.27 -2.18 13.15
C PRO A 57 -6.35 -3.34 12.71
N ALA A 58 -5.49 -3.75 13.65
CA ALA A 58 -4.57 -4.87 13.48
C ALA A 58 -5.28 -6.20 13.17
N ASP A 59 -6.35 -6.50 13.89
CA ASP A 59 -7.11 -7.74 13.76
C ASP A 59 -7.95 -7.78 12.48
N GLY A 60 -8.32 -6.60 11.94
CA GLY A 60 -9.02 -6.49 10.67
C GLY A 60 -8.12 -6.88 9.50
N LEU A 61 -6.86 -6.43 9.54
CA LEU A 61 -5.85 -6.74 8.53
C LEU A 61 -5.56 -8.24 8.44
N ASP A 62 -5.55 -8.94 9.57
CA ASP A 62 -5.35 -10.38 9.64
C ASP A 62 -6.49 -11.18 8.96
N ARG A 63 -7.68 -10.56 8.78
CA ARG A 63 -8.87 -11.20 8.19
C ARG A 63 -9.08 -10.90 6.71
N VAL A 64 -8.42 -9.89 6.13
CA VAL A 64 -8.62 -9.55 4.71
C VAL A 64 -8.10 -10.65 3.78
N PRO A 65 -6.87 -11.17 3.95
CA PRO A 65 -6.35 -12.21 3.06
C PRO A 65 -7.07 -13.56 3.19
N SER A 66 -7.66 -13.86 4.36
CA SER A 66 -8.32 -15.14 4.61
C SER A 66 -9.58 -15.35 3.77
N ASN A 67 -10.25 -14.27 3.36
CA ASN A 67 -11.47 -14.32 2.56
C ASN A 67 -11.24 -14.22 1.04
N MET A 68 -10.01 -13.97 0.60
CA MET A 68 -9.67 -13.90 -0.83
C MET A 68 -9.34 -15.28 -1.40
N ARG A 69 -9.95 -15.60 -2.55
CA ARG A 69 -9.67 -16.80 -3.34
C ARG A 69 -8.79 -16.43 -4.54
N SER A 70 -7.73 -17.19 -4.76
CA SER A 70 -6.82 -17.02 -5.89
C SER A 70 -7.41 -17.65 -7.17
N GLY A 71 -7.69 -16.80 -8.16
CA GLY A 71 -7.90 -17.18 -9.56
C GLY A 71 -6.73 -16.78 -10.47
N GLY A 72 -5.76 -16.04 -9.93
CA GLY A 72 -4.57 -15.50 -10.60
C GLY A 72 -3.48 -15.19 -9.57
N ILE A 73 -2.38 -14.55 -10.01
CA ILE A 73 -1.25 -14.16 -9.17
C ILE A 73 -1.63 -12.88 -8.41
N ILE A 74 -1.52 -12.90 -7.08
CA ILE A 74 -1.87 -11.73 -6.25
C ILE A 74 -0.64 -11.27 -5.46
N PHE A 75 -0.29 -10.01 -5.65
CA PHE A 75 0.72 -9.28 -4.88
C PHE A 75 0.04 -8.35 -3.88
N PHE A 76 0.49 -8.38 -2.64
CA PHE A 76 0.21 -7.34 -1.67
C PHE A 76 1.42 -6.42 -1.59
N ARG A 77 1.24 -5.17 -1.96
CA ARG A 77 2.25 -4.12 -1.83
C ARG A 77 2.28 -3.62 -0.40
N THR A 78 3.48 -3.55 0.18
CA THR A 78 3.68 -2.92 1.49
C THR A 78 3.42 -1.41 1.45
N GLN A 79 3.19 -0.79 2.61
CA GLN A 79 2.91 0.64 2.67
C GLN A 79 4.06 1.49 2.13
N SER A 80 3.75 2.54 1.38
CA SER A 80 4.71 3.62 1.10
C SER A 80 4.94 4.44 2.37
N SER A 81 6.20 4.72 2.71
CA SER A 81 6.54 5.63 3.78
C SER A 81 6.11 7.06 3.44
N ARG A 82 5.79 7.82 4.48
CA ARG A 82 5.64 9.26 4.44
C ARG A 82 6.86 9.89 5.11
N HIS A 83 7.29 11.06 4.65
CA HIS A 83 8.52 11.72 5.12
C HIS A 83 8.24 13.12 5.69
N PHE A 84 7.05 13.33 6.25
CA PHE A 84 6.71 14.62 6.86
C PHE A 84 7.53 14.88 8.12
N GLU A 85 7.95 16.14 8.26
CA GLU A 85 8.59 16.70 9.43
C GLU A 85 7.79 17.93 9.89
N GLY A 86 7.84 18.22 11.20
CA GLY A 86 7.13 19.37 11.79
C GLY A 86 5.62 19.19 11.95
N GLY A 87 5.07 18.03 11.62
CA GLY A 87 3.65 17.69 11.74
C GLY A 87 3.29 16.51 10.82
N ASP A 88 2.06 16.02 10.94
CA ASP A 88 1.47 15.11 9.96
C ASP A 88 0.98 15.86 8.71
N TRP A 89 0.62 15.12 7.66
CA TRP A 89 0.09 15.65 6.40
C TRP A 89 -1.09 16.61 6.57
N ASP A 90 -1.92 16.41 7.60
CA ASP A 90 -3.10 17.22 7.93
C ASP A 90 -2.83 18.27 9.03
N GLN A 91 -1.61 18.30 9.57
CA GLN A 91 -1.20 19.17 10.70
C GLN A 91 -0.09 20.14 10.32
N GLY A 92 0.15 20.34 9.01
CA GLY A 92 1.17 21.27 8.51
C GLY A 92 2.58 20.67 8.42
N GLY A 93 2.69 19.34 8.43
CA GLY A 93 3.94 18.64 8.12
C GLY A 93 4.39 18.87 6.68
N THR A 94 5.71 18.88 6.46
CA THR A 94 6.29 19.04 5.11
C THR A 94 7.48 18.12 4.90
N CYS A 95 7.85 17.85 3.65
CA CYS A 95 9.11 17.20 3.30
C CYS A 95 9.86 18.07 2.29
N GLN A 96 10.99 18.62 2.72
CA GLN A 96 11.86 19.45 1.87
C GLN A 96 13.19 18.77 1.53
N ARG A 97 13.28 17.46 1.75
CA ARG A 97 14.48 16.68 1.48
C ARG A 97 14.70 16.60 -0.04
N LEU A 98 15.91 16.92 -0.47
CA LEU A 98 16.35 16.82 -1.87
C LEU A 98 17.33 15.68 -2.11
N GLN A 99 17.69 14.94 -1.05
CA GLN A 99 18.60 13.81 -1.08
C GLN A 99 18.00 12.64 -0.32
N PRO A 100 18.36 11.39 -0.68
CA PRO A 100 17.95 10.22 0.09
C PRO A 100 18.38 10.33 1.55
N LEU A 101 17.58 9.76 2.45
CA LEU A 101 17.92 9.67 3.87
C LEU A 101 19.14 8.77 4.10
N LEU A 102 19.96 9.13 5.07
CA LEU A 102 21.01 8.26 5.57
C LEU A 102 20.40 7.12 6.41
N PRO A 103 21.07 5.94 6.51
CA PRO A 103 20.55 4.81 7.30
C PRO A 103 20.21 5.16 8.75
N GLY A 104 20.96 6.08 9.37
CA GLY A 104 20.68 6.57 10.72
C GLY A 104 19.38 7.37 10.83
N GLU A 105 19.06 8.17 9.81
CA GLU A 105 17.84 8.97 9.74
C GLU A 105 16.62 8.09 9.45
N VAL A 106 16.77 7.07 8.60
CA VAL A 106 15.74 6.04 8.37
C VAL A 106 15.38 5.36 9.68
N GLU A 107 16.36 4.92 10.46
CA GLU A 107 16.07 4.30 11.74
C GLU A 107 15.49 5.28 12.77
N GLU A 108 15.86 6.56 12.73
CA GLU A 108 15.24 7.57 13.60
C GLU A 108 13.74 7.74 13.32
N LEU A 109 13.36 7.81 12.04
CA LEU A 109 11.99 8.11 11.64
C LEU A 109 11.06 6.89 11.66
N PHE A 110 11.57 5.72 11.27
CA PHE A 110 10.73 4.55 10.98
C PHE A 110 10.90 3.39 11.97
N SER A 111 11.94 3.40 12.82
CA SER A 111 12.19 2.28 13.72
C SER A 111 11.13 2.17 14.81
N VAL A 112 10.44 1.03 14.84
CA VAL A 112 9.45 0.70 15.88
C VAL A 112 10.06 0.83 17.29
N ARG A 113 11.36 0.53 17.44
CA ARG A 113 12.05 0.61 18.74
C ARG A 113 12.26 2.04 19.24
N LYS A 114 12.35 3.00 18.33
CA LYS A 114 12.58 4.41 18.65
C LYS A 114 11.30 5.22 18.77
N ASN A 115 10.15 4.61 18.46
CA ASN A 115 8.85 5.27 18.45
C ASN A 115 8.87 6.56 17.59
N GLY A 116 9.53 6.50 16.44
CA GLY A 116 9.60 7.60 15.48
C GLY A 116 8.22 7.95 14.90
N THR A 117 8.14 9.06 14.18
CA THR A 117 6.89 9.65 13.67
C THR A 117 6.16 8.78 12.63
N ASN A 118 6.80 7.74 12.09
CA ASN A 118 6.28 6.92 11.00
C ASN A 118 6.27 5.40 11.30
N VAL A 119 6.26 5.02 12.57
CA VAL A 119 6.34 3.61 13.00
C VAL A 119 5.11 2.78 12.62
N GLU A 120 3.95 3.41 12.46
CA GLU A 120 2.69 2.78 12.08
C GLU A 120 2.79 2.01 10.76
N ILE A 121 3.60 2.52 9.81
CA ILE A 121 3.84 1.88 8.52
C ILE A 121 4.53 0.53 8.70
N ARG A 122 5.61 0.46 9.50
CA ARG A 122 6.32 -0.79 9.79
C ARG A 122 5.42 -1.76 10.57
N LEU A 123 4.57 -1.27 11.47
CA LEU A 123 3.60 -2.10 12.20
C LEU A 123 2.55 -2.72 11.28
N VAL A 124 1.92 -1.94 10.40
CA VAL A 124 0.95 -2.44 9.41
C VAL A 124 1.59 -3.49 8.51
N ASN A 125 2.81 -3.26 8.04
CA ASN A 125 3.53 -4.24 7.24
C ASN A 125 3.85 -5.53 8.03
N GLN A 126 4.16 -5.43 9.33
CA GLN A 126 4.37 -6.61 10.17
C GLN A 126 3.11 -7.49 10.24
N HIS A 127 1.93 -6.88 10.37
CA HIS A 127 0.65 -7.60 10.30
C HIS A 127 0.41 -8.22 8.91
N LEU A 128 0.71 -7.49 7.84
CA LEU A 128 0.65 -8.03 6.48
C LEU A 128 1.54 -9.28 6.31
N TYR A 129 2.80 -9.21 6.74
CA TYR A 129 3.70 -10.36 6.69
C TYR A 129 3.18 -11.55 7.50
N ASN A 130 2.67 -11.30 8.70
CA ASN A 130 2.17 -12.35 9.58
C ASN A 130 0.93 -13.04 8.99
N SER A 131 -0.02 -12.26 8.47
CA SER A 131 -1.26 -12.77 7.86
C SER A 131 -1.03 -13.57 6.58
N LEU A 132 0.04 -13.26 5.84
CA LEU A 132 0.39 -13.93 4.58
C LEU A 132 1.41 -15.07 4.75
N LYS A 133 2.09 -15.18 5.90
CA LYS A 133 3.17 -16.16 6.11
C LYS A 133 2.80 -17.61 5.80
N SER A 134 1.54 -18.00 6.02
CA SER A 134 1.02 -19.35 5.78
C SER A 134 0.34 -19.52 4.41
N ARG A 135 0.26 -18.46 3.59
CA ARG A 135 -0.48 -18.41 2.33
C ARG A 135 0.47 -18.46 1.14
N ARG A 136 0.47 -19.57 0.41
CA ARG A 136 1.33 -19.78 -0.77
C ARG A 136 0.79 -19.14 -2.05
N ASP A 137 -0.47 -18.76 -2.04
CA ASP A 137 -1.18 -18.15 -3.16
C ASP A 137 -1.00 -16.62 -3.25
N PHE A 138 -0.28 -16.04 -2.31
CA PHE A 138 -0.04 -14.61 -2.22
C PHE A 138 1.45 -14.29 -2.18
N HIS A 139 1.81 -13.17 -2.78
CA HIS A 139 3.16 -12.65 -2.80
C HIS A 139 3.20 -11.29 -2.11
N VAL A 140 4.27 -11.00 -1.36
CA VAL A 140 4.49 -9.65 -0.84
C VAL A 140 5.46 -8.92 -1.76
N LEU A 141 5.03 -7.76 -2.23
CA LEU A 141 5.89 -6.81 -2.93
C LEU A 141 6.40 -5.80 -1.90
N ASP A 142 7.57 -6.09 -1.31
CA ASP A 142 8.21 -5.23 -0.30
C ASP A 142 8.88 -4.03 -0.95
N LEU A 143 8.22 -2.88 -0.84
CA LEU A 143 8.74 -1.59 -1.31
C LEU A 143 9.00 -0.62 -0.17
N THR A 144 8.63 -0.96 1.07
CA THR A 144 8.69 -0.01 2.19
C THR A 144 10.14 0.32 2.50
N GLY A 145 10.98 -0.70 2.64
CA GLY A 145 12.39 -0.50 2.99
C GLY A 145 13.11 0.41 1.99
N MET A 146 12.86 0.24 0.68
CA MET A 146 13.43 1.14 -0.33
C MET A 146 12.79 2.54 -0.31
N SER A 147 11.48 2.63 -0.07
CA SER A 147 10.76 3.91 -0.05
C SER A 147 11.18 4.80 1.12
N GLU A 148 11.52 4.21 2.28
CA GLU A 148 11.98 4.95 3.47
C GLU A 148 13.26 5.77 3.22
N TYR A 149 14.09 5.39 2.25
CA TYR A 149 15.26 6.18 1.89
C TYR A 149 14.91 7.36 0.97
N ARG A 150 13.78 7.32 0.27
CA ARG A 150 13.51 8.18 -0.89
C ARG A 150 12.64 9.38 -0.55
N ALA A 151 13.00 10.10 0.52
CA ALA A 151 12.39 11.39 0.86
C ALA A 151 12.56 12.45 -0.26
N ASP A 152 13.56 12.27 -1.13
CA ASP A 152 13.85 13.10 -2.30
C ASP A 152 12.94 12.85 -3.52
N ALA A 153 12.15 11.78 -3.50
CA ALA A 153 11.40 11.32 -4.69
C ALA A 153 9.92 11.74 -4.67
N HIS A 154 9.55 12.68 -3.81
CA HIS A 154 8.19 13.16 -3.68
C HIS A 154 7.84 14.25 -4.70
N PRO A 155 6.58 14.31 -5.17
CA PRO A 155 6.14 15.36 -6.09
C PRO A 155 6.24 16.76 -5.48
N ALA A 156 6.10 16.89 -4.15
CA ALA A 156 6.09 18.16 -3.43
C ALA A 156 5.15 19.17 -4.11
N THR A 157 5.61 20.41 -4.28
CA THR A 157 4.86 21.49 -4.96
C THR A 157 4.60 21.23 -6.45
N ALA A 158 5.32 20.30 -7.08
CA ALA A 158 5.06 19.93 -8.48
C ALA A 158 3.83 19.02 -8.64
N GLY A 159 3.24 18.53 -7.54
CA GLY A 159 2.08 17.63 -7.55
C GLY A 159 0.71 18.30 -7.77
N GLU A 160 0.64 19.61 -8.03
CA GLU A 160 -0.61 20.38 -8.22
C GLU A 160 -1.64 20.28 -7.06
N LYS A 161 -1.21 19.87 -5.86
CA LYS A 161 -2.04 19.84 -4.64
C LYS A 161 -1.76 21.09 -3.78
N ASN A 162 -2.77 21.59 -3.06
CA ASN A 162 -2.67 22.78 -2.17
C ASN A 162 -1.84 22.54 -0.89
N HIS A 163 -0.95 21.55 -0.91
CA HIS A 163 -0.13 21.10 0.21
C HIS A 163 1.27 20.84 -0.35
N ASP A 164 2.32 21.19 0.39
CA ASP A 164 3.71 20.80 0.09
C ASP A 164 3.86 19.29 0.37
N ASP A 165 3.18 18.46 -0.43
CA ASP A 165 2.92 17.06 -0.12
C ASP A 165 3.52 16.05 -1.13
N CYS A 166 3.85 14.92 -0.53
CA CYS A 166 4.44 13.65 -0.85
C CYS A 166 3.47 12.52 -1.29
N MET A 167 2.14 12.72 -1.29
CA MET A 167 1.14 11.69 -1.56
C MET A 167 0.31 11.92 -2.82
#